data_AF-A0A243SJV7-F1
#
_entry.id   AF-A0A243SJV7-F1
#
_cell.length_a   1.000
_cell.length_b   1.000
_cell.length_c   1.000
_cell.angle_alpha   90.00
_cell.angle_beta   90.00
_cell.angle_gamma   90.00
#
_symmetry.space_group_name_H-M   'P 1'
#
loop_
_entity.id
_entity.type
_entity.pdbx_description
1 polymer ?
#
loop_
_entity_poly.entity_id
_entity_poly.type
_entity_poly.pdbx_seq_one_letter_code
_entity_poly.pdbx_strand_id
1 'polypeptide(L)' 'MLVTTQLERVFILKDKGQEIRLTDPEPRWSVEAVLNFYANTYPILTTAKVSAPIIRDDKIEYKLESVMGTKG' A
#
# COMPACT_ATOMS: atom_id res chain seq x y z
N MET A 1 -11.85 -4.25 28.34
CA MET A 1 -10.78 -3.73 27.46
C MET A 1 -10.99 -4.36 26.09
N LEU A 2 -11.57 -3.64 25.14
CA LEU A 2 -11.71 -4.15 23.78
C LEU A 2 -10.39 -3.92 23.06
N VAL A 3 -9.61 -4.99 22.92
CA VAL A 3 -8.42 -4.97 22.08
C VAL A 3 -8.95 -5.07 20.65
N THR A 4 -9.17 -3.93 19.99
CA THR A 4 -9.49 -3.93 18.56
C THR A 4 -8.28 -4.51 17.85
N THR A 5 -8.35 -5.80 17.52
CA THR A 5 -7.32 -6.48 16.75
C THR A 5 -7.42 -5.94 15.33
N GLN A 6 -6.69 -4.87 15.03
CA GLN A 6 -6.54 -4.41 13.65
C GLN A 6 -5.73 -5.48 12.91
N LEU A 7 -6.32 -6.03 11.84
CA LEU A 7 -5.61 -6.93 10.95
C LEU A 7 -4.39 -6.20 10.38
N GLU A 8 -3.27 -6.91 10.27
CA GLU A 8 -2.03 -6.34 9.73
C GLU A 8 -2.26 -5.89 8.28
N ARG A 9 -1.93 -4.63 7.98
CA ARG A 9 -2.03 -4.12 6.62
C ARG A 9 -0.73 -4.36 5.88
N VAL A 10 -0.83 -4.78 4.63
CA VAL A 10 0.32 -4.99 3.73
C VAL A 10 0.03 -4.26 2.44
N PHE A 11 0.99 -3.46 1.98
CA PHE A 11 0.87 -2.70 0.76
C PHE A 11 1.73 -3.37 -0.32
N ILE A 12 1.16 -3.60 -1.49
CA ILE A 12 1.83 -4.28 -2.60
C ILE A 12 1.98 -3.29 -3.75
N LEU A 13 3.18 -2.74 -3.89
CA LEU A 13 3.53 -1.86 -5.00
C LEU A 13 3.92 -2.71 -6.22
N LYS A 14 3.23 -2.49 -7.34
CA LYS A 14 3.65 -3.03 -8.63
C LYS A 14 4.41 -1.96 -9.41
N ASP A 15 5.73 -2.09 -9.50
CA ASP A 15 6.59 -1.19 -10.27
C ASP A 15 7.37 -1.97 -11.33
N LYS A 16 7.30 -1.56 -12.60
CA LYS A 16 8.02 -2.17 -13.74
C LYS A 16 7.92 -3.71 -13.85
N GLY A 17 6.80 -4.28 -13.40
CA GLY A 17 6.59 -5.74 -13.41
C GLY A 17 7.14 -6.47 -12.18
N GLN A 18 7.76 -5.76 -11.24
CA GLN A 18 8.15 -6.25 -9.93
C GLN A 18 7.08 -5.91 -8.90
N GLU A 19 6.72 -6.90 -8.07
CA GLU A 19 5.88 -6.69 -6.90
C GLU A 19 6.76 -6.47 -5.67
N ILE A 20 6.58 -5.33 -5.02
CA ILE A 20 7.30 -4.92 -3.82
C ILE A 20 6.30 -4.90 -2.67
N ARG A 21 6.56 -5.73 -1.66
CA ARG A 21 5.74 -5.77 -0.44
C ARG A 21 6.27 -4.74 0.55
N LEU A 22 5.41 -3.83 0.96
CA LEU A 22 5.66 -2.78 1.93
C LEU A 22 4.81 -3.09 3.16
N THR A 23 5.47 -3.22 4.31
CA THR A 23 4.80 -3.42 5.60
C THR A 23 4.13 -2.13 6.05
N ASP A 24 3.17 -2.22 6.96
CA ASP A 24 2.62 -1.02 7.57
C ASP A 24 3.59 -0.45 8.63
N PRO A 25 4.11 0.78 8.47
CA PRO A 25 4.99 1.39 9.46
C PRO A 25 4.24 1.80 10.74
N GLU A 26 2.95 2.11 10.64
CA GLU A 26 2.13 2.57 11.77
C GLU A 26 0.64 2.25 11.50
N PRO A 27 0.06 1.26 12.20
CA PRO A 27 -1.35 0.87 12.03
C PRO A 27 -2.36 1.99 12.22
N ARG A 28 -2.02 3.02 13.00
CA ARG A 28 -2.89 4.19 13.23
C ARG A 28 -2.94 5.15 12.05
N TRP A 29 -2.00 5.05 11.10
CA TRP A 29 -1.97 5.93 9.94
C TRP A 29 -3.05 5.59 8.93
N SER A 30 -3.52 6.63 8.22
CA SER A 30 -4.32 6.40 7.01
C SER A 30 -3.45 5.73 5.94
N VAL A 31 -4.09 5.05 4.99
CA VAL A 31 -3.38 4.46 3.85
C VAL A 31 -2.55 5.52 3.13
N GLU A 32 -3.11 6.71 2.89
CA GLU A 32 -2.42 7.84 2.25
C GLU A 32 -1.16 8.27 3.01
N ALA A 33 -1.19 8.31 4.35
CA ALA A 33 -0.02 8.63 5.15
C ALA A 33 1.08 7.57 5.01
N VAL A 34 0.71 6.28 4.94
CA VAL A 34 1.65 5.19 4.64
C VAL A 34 2.25 5.34 3.24
N LEU A 35 1.46 5.71 2.23
CA LEU A 35 1.98 5.98 0.88
C LEU A 35 2.95 7.15 0.87
N ASN A 36 2.60 8.25 1.52
CA ASN A 36 3.46 9.43 1.61
C ASN A 36 4.78 9.11 2.34
N PHE A 37 4.74 8.25 3.36
CA PHE A 37 5.95 7.75 4.01
C PHE A 37 6.85 7.01 3.01
N TYR A 38 6.30 6.05 2.27
CA TYR A 38 7.05 5.27 1.28
C TYR A 38 7.36 6.05 0.00
N ALA A 39 6.69 7.17 -0.27
CA ALA A 39 6.91 8.01 -1.44
C ALA A 39 8.33 8.61 -1.47
N ASN A 40 8.96 8.78 -0.32
CA ASN A 40 10.36 9.21 -0.23
C ASN A 40 11.32 8.19 -0.88
N THR A 41 10.98 6.90 -0.84
CA THR A 41 11.76 5.82 -1.45
C THR A 41 11.22 5.44 -2.83
N TYR A 42 9.90 5.45 -2.99
CA TYR A 42 9.19 5.11 -4.21
C TYR A 42 8.32 6.30 -4.66
N PRO A 43 8.89 7.31 -5.35
CA PRO A 43 8.16 8.53 -5.72
C PRO A 43 6.87 8.28 -6.51
N ILE A 44 6.79 7.14 -7.20
CA ILE A 44 5.62 6.70 -7.95
C ILE A 44 4.37 6.48 -7.08
N LEU A 45 4.54 6.31 -5.77
CA LEU A 45 3.45 6.19 -4.81
C LEU A 45 2.65 7.49 -4.63
N THR A 46 3.24 8.65 -4.92
CA THR A 46 2.54 9.95 -4.86
C THR A 46 1.38 10.05 -5.85
N THR A 47 1.47 9.31 -6.97
CA THR A 47 0.45 9.28 -8.03
C THR A 47 -0.17 7.90 -8.21
N ALA A 48 0.19 6.93 -7.36
CA ALA A 48 -0.34 5.57 -7.41
C ALA A 48 -1.80 5.55 -6.96
N LYS A 49 -2.57 4.65 -7.57
CA LYS A 49 -3.94 4.36 -7.15
C LYS A 49 -3.93 3.18 -6.19
N VAL A 50 -4.64 3.32 -5.08
CA VAL A 50 -4.84 2.25 -4.11
C VAL A 50 -6.06 1.43 -4.54
N SER A 51 -5.91 0.11 -4.62
CA SER A 51 -7.02 -0.81 -4.85
C SER A 51 -7.95 -0.88 -3.63
N ALA A 52 -9.13 -1.49 -3.81
CA ALA A 52 -9.93 -1.91 -2.67
C ALA A 52 -9.11 -2.85 -1.74
N PRO A 53 -9.33 -2.80 -0.42
CA PRO A 53 -8.69 -3.70 0.53
C PRO A 53 -9.09 -5.15 0.25
N ILE A 54 -8.11 -6.05 0.19
CA ILE A 54 -8.34 -7.48 0.03
C ILE A 54 -7.88 -8.17 1.30
N ILE A 55 -8.76 -8.93 1.94
CA ILE A 55 -8.39 -9.73 3.12
C ILE A 55 -7.85 -11.08 2.66
N ARG A 56 -6.63 -11.41 3.08
CA ARG A 56 -5.97 -12.69 2.80
C ARG A 56 -5.08 -13.05 3.98
N ASP A 57 -5.16 -14.30 4.45
CA ASP A 57 -4.31 -14.84 5.52
C ASP A 57 -4.24 -13.94 6.77
N ASP A 58 -5.39 -13.45 7.26
CA ASP A 58 -5.50 -12.50 8.38
C ASP A 58 -4.77 -11.16 8.19
N LYS A 59 -4.51 -10.79 6.93
CA LYS A 59 -3.92 -9.51 6.54
C LYS A 59 -4.79 -8.77 5.56
N ILE A 60 -4.73 -7.44 5.60
CA ILE A 60 -5.38 -6.58 4.63
C ILE A 60 -4.33 -6.16 3.61
N GLU A 61 -4.44 -6.69 2.39
CA GLU A 61 -3.59 -6.34 1.27
C GLU A 61 -4.17 -5.17 0.47
N TYR A 62 -3.37 -4.14 0.27
CA TYR A 62 -3.66 -3.00 -0.60
C TYR A 62 -2.72 -3.01 -1.79
N LYS A 63 -3.26 -3.17 -3.01
CA LYS A 63 -2.44 -3.08 -4.22
C LYS A 63 -2.30 -1.63 -4.64
N LEU A 64 -1.06 -1.25 -4.94
CA LEU A 64 -0.69 0.09 -5.36
C LEU A 64 -0.34 0.01 -6.84
N GLU A 65 -1.26 0.49 -7.67
CA GLU A 65 -1.10 0.54 -9.11
C GLU A 65 -0.51 1.89 -9.49
N SER A 66 0.74 1.88 -9.93
CA SER A 66 1.32 3.06 -10.54
C SER A 66 0.60 3.36 -11.85
N VAL A 67 0.18 4.61 -12.05
CA VAL A 67 -0.24 5.09 -13.37
C VAL A 67 1.03 5.37 -14.18
N MET A 68 1.79 4.31 -14.50
CA MET A 68 2.89 4.42 -15.44
C MET A 68 2.25 4.61 -16.81
N GLY A 69 2.35 5.84 -17.33
CA GLY A 69 1.64 6.31 -18.50
C GLY A 69 1.69 5.33 -19.67
N THR A 70 0.51 5.12 -20.27
CA THR A 70 0.37 4.62 -21.64
C THR A 70 1.36 5.36 -22.52
N LYS A 71 2.28 4.61 -23.14
CA LYS A 71 3.18 5.14 -24.16
C LYS A 71 2.33 5.80 -25.26
N GLY A 72 2.40 7.12 -25.34
CA GLY A 72 2.03 7.89 -26.53
C GLY A 72 3.27 8.13 -27.36
#